data_AF-A0A2R5L0Z5-F1
#
_entry.id   AF-A0A2R5L0Z5-F1
#
_cell.length_a   1.000
_cell.length_b   1.000
_cell.length_c   1.000
_cell.angle_alpha   90.00
_cell.angle_beta   90.00
_cell.angle_gamma   90.00
#
_symmetry.space_group_name_H-M   'P 1'
#
loop_
_entity.id
_entity.type
_entity.pdbx_description
1 polymer ?
#
loop_
_entity_poly.entity_id
_entity_poly.type
_entity_poly.pdbx_seq_one_letter_code
_entity_poly.pdbx_strand_id
1 'polypeptide(L)'
;EERCVMNNYFGIGIDAKITLDFHNKREEHPEKCRSRTKNFMWYGVLASKEWLCKTYKNLDQRVHLECDGERIPLPSLQGIVVLNIPSFMGGTNFWGGKKEDDCFLAPSFDDRVLEVVAVFGSAQMAASRIINLQHHRIAQCSSIKITILGWCCRVLT
;
A
#
# COMPACT_ATOMS: atom_id res chain seq x y z
N GLU A 1 -2.44 -23.84 -8.96
CA GLU A 1 -1.89 -22.49 -8.75
C GLU A 1 -2.90 -21.48 -9.25
N GLU A 2 -3.33 -20.55 -8.40
CA GLU A 2 -4.10 -19.39 -8.86
C GLU A 2 -3.13 -18.33 -9.37
N ARG A 3 -3.42 -17.76 -10.54
CA ARG A 3 -2.63 -16.68 -11.14
C ARG A 3 -3.49 -15.44 -11.18
N CYS A 4 -3.03 -14.38 -10.53
CA CYS A 4 -3.65 -13.07 -10.57
C CYS A 4 -2.70 -12.09 -11.27
N VAL A 5 -3.27 -11.13 -12.01
CA VAL A 5 -2.50 -10.08 -12.70
C VAL A 5 -2.81 -8.76 -12.03
N MET A 6 -1.76 -8.04 -11.61
CA MET A 6 -1.87 -6.67 -11.12
C MET A 6 -1.34 -5.71 -12.18
N ASN A 7 -2.06 -4.61 -12.44
CA ASN A 7 -1.62 -3.57 -13.37
C ASN A 7 -1.13 -2.30 -12.66
N ASN A 8 -1.61 -2.05 -11.44
CA ASN A 8 -1.41 -0.77 -10.75
C ASN A 8 -0.60 -0.93 -9.47
N TYR A 9 -1.16 -1.63 -8.51
CA TYR A 9 -0.52 -1.88 -7.22
C TYR A 9 -1.13 -3.10 -6.54
N PHE A 10 -0.42 -3.60 -5.55
CA PHE A 10 -0.85 -4.65 -4.63
C PHE A 10 -0.51 -4.24 -3.20
N GLY A 11 -1.41 -4.45 -2.25
CA GLY A 11 -1.25 -3.98 -0.88
C GLY A 11 -1.54 -5.06 0.16
N ILE A 12 -0.78 -5.05 1.25
CA ILE A 12 -1.00 -5.87 2.46
C ILE A 12 -1.08 -4.93 3.66
N GLY A 13 -2.00 -5.19 4.58
CA GLY A 13 -2.12 -4.46 5.86
C GLY A 13 -3.20 -3.38 5.84
N ILE A 14 -2.90 -2.24 6.47
CA ILE A 14 -3.89 -1.19 6.74
C ILE A 14 -4.58 -0.64 5.48
N ASP A 15 -3.84 -0.46 4.37
CA ASP A 15 -4.43 0.00 3.10
C ASP A 15 -5.42 -1.01 2.53
N ALA A 16 -5.05 -2.30 2.52
CA ALA A 16 -5.93 -3.37 2.06
C ALA A 16 -7.20 -3.46 2.90
N LYS A 17 -7.10 -3.24 4.22
CA LYS A 17 -8.28 -3.20 5.10
C LYS A 17 -9.19 -2.00 4.82
N ILE A 18 -8.64 -0.80 4.67
CA ILE A 18 -9.45 0.39 4.36
C ILE A 18 -10.16 0.19 3.01
N THR A 19 -9.43 -0.36 2.02
CA THR A 19 -9.96 -0.66 0.69
C THR A 19 -11.07 -1.72 0.76
N LEU A 20 -10.90 -2.79 1.54
CA LEU A 20 -11.93 -3.80 1.76
C LEU A 20 -13.17 -3.22 2.44
N ASP A 21 -12.99 -2.46 3.52
CA ASP A 21 -14.11 -1.87 4.25
C ASP A 21 -14.87 -0.87 3.36
N PHE A 22 -14.15 -0.15 2.48
CA PHE A 22 -14.76 0.73 1.49
C PHE A 22 -15.51 -0.04 0.41
N HIS A 23 -14.94 -1.14 -0.09
CA HIS A 23 -15.57 -2.01 -1.06
C HIS A 23 -16.88 -2.59 -0.50
N ASN A 24 -16.85 -3.21 0.68
CA ASN A 24 -18.03 -3.78 1.33
C ASN A 24 -19.12 -2.73 1.53
N LYS A 25 -18.73 -1.52 1.98
CA LYS A 25 -19.67 -0.42 2.15
C LYS A 25 -20.33 0.03 0.85
N ARG A 26 -19.58 -0.03 -0.25
CA ARG A 26 -20.10 0.29 -1.59
C ARG A 26 -21.09 -0.77 -2.07
N GLU A 27 -20.83 -2.04 -1.78
CA GLU A 27 -21.77 -3.13 -2.08
C GLU A 27 -23.05 -3.03 -1.24
N GLU A 28 -22.94 -2.64 0.04
CA GLU A 28 -24.10 -2.44 0.93
C GLU A 28 -24.94 -1.21 0.58
N HIS A 29 -24.31 -0.12 0.13
CA HIS A 29 -24.97 1.17 -0.15
C HIS A 29 -24.49 1.82 -1.46
N PRO A 30 -24.75 1.21 -2.62
CA PRO A 30 -24.24 1.68 -3.91
C PRO A 30 -24.74 3.09 -4.25
N GLU A 31 -25.93 3.48 -3.81
CA GLU A 31 -26.52 4.82 -3.99
C GLU A 31 -25.73 5.93 -3.29
N LYS A 32 -25.06 5.62 -2.17
CA LYS A 32 -24.23 6.58 -1.42
C LYS A 32 -22.83 6.74 -2.00
N CYS A 33 -22.41 5.82 -2.88
CA CYS A 33 -21.07 5.73 -3.44
C CYS A 33 -20.96 6.12 -4.93
N ARG A 34 -21.98 6.80 -5.48
CA ARG A 34 -22.00 7.23 -6.89
C ARG A 34 -21.18 8.49 -7.20
N SER A 35 -20.78 9.24 -6.17
CA SER A 35 -20.05 10.51 -6.34
C SER A 35 -18.60 10.37 -5.92
N ARG A 36 -17.68 10.91 -6.73
CA ARG A 36 -16.23 10.95 -6.41
C ARG A 36 -15.95 11.61 -5.07
N THR A 37 -16.61 12.73 -4.78
CA THR A 37 -16.45 13.46 -3.51
C THR A 37 -16.95 12.64 -2.32
N LYS A 38 -18.09 11.94 -2.47
CA LYS A 38 -18.63 11.08 -1.41
C LYS A 38 -17.74 9.87 -1.17
N ASN A 39 -17.20 9.28 -2.23
CA ASN A 39 -16.25 8.16 -2.14
C ASN A 39 -14.98 8.58 -1.41
N PHE A 40 -14.47 9.76 -1.73
CA PHE A 40 -13.33 10.34 -1.03
C PHE A 40 -13.60 10.56 0.46
N MET A 41 -14.76 11.13 0.81
CA MET A 41 -15.17 11.31 2.22
C MET A 41 -15.28 9.98 2.95
N TRP A 42 -15.90 8.96 2.35
CA TRP A 42 -16.03 7.64 2.96
C TRP A 42 -14.69 6.98 3.20
N TYR A 43 -13.75 7.09 2.25
CA TYR A 43 -12.39 6.60 2.42
C TYR A 43 -11.70 7.27 3.61
N GLY A 44 -11.87 8.59 3.77
CA GLY A 44 -11.36 9.33 4.92
C GLY A 44 -11.94 8.88 6.26
N VAL A 45 -13.24 8.62 6.32
CA VAL A 45 -13.92 8.10 7.54
C VAL A 45 -13.44 6.71 7.91
N LEU A 46 -13.19 5.84 6.93
CA LEU A 46 -12.67 4.50 7.19
C LEU A 46 -11.19 4.54 7.61
N ALA A 47 -10.39 5.40 6.98
CA ALA A 47 -9.00 5.61 7.36
C ALA A 47 -8.83 6.19 8.78
N SER A 48 -9.75 7.06 9.22
CA SER A 48 -9.73 7.61 10.59
C SER A 48 -10.09 6.56 11.64
N LYS A 49 -10.96 5.61 11.33
CA LYS A 49 -11.23 4.45 12.19
C LYS A 49 -9.95 3.64 12.42
N GLU A 50 -9.20 3.36 11.36
CA GLU A 50 -7.93 2.61 11.48
C GLU A 50 -6.85 3.41 12.21
N TRP A 51 -6.89 4.73 12.16
CA TRP A 51 -6.00 5.58 12.97
C TRP A 51 -6.19 5.33 14.48
N LEU A 52 -7.45 5.21 14.91
CA LEU A 52 -7.81 4.97 16.30
C LEU A 52 -7.56 3.52 16.73
N CYS A 53 -7.95 2.56 15.90
CA CYS A 53 -7.88 1.13 16.24
C CYS A 53 -6.48 0.53 16.07
N LYS A 54 -5.65 1.05 15.15
CA LYS A 54 -4.28 0.57 14.85
C LYS A 54 -4.21 -0.95 14.68
N THR A 55 -5.08 -1.51 13.84
CA THR A 55 -5.35 -2.95 13.76
C THR A 55 -4.18 -3.80 13.24
N TYR A 56 -3.25 -3.22 12.48
CA TYR A 56 -2.12 -3.94 11.86
C TYR A 56 -0.75 -3.59 12.46
N LYS A 57 -0.66 -3.33 13.76
CA LYS A 57 0.65 -3.15 14.40
C LYS A 57 1.54 -4.39 14.21
N ASN A 58 2.84 -4.15 14.07
CA ASN A 58 3.89 -5.17 14.00
C ASN A 58 3.75 -6.13 12.81
N LEU A 59 3.33 -5.64 11.64
CA LEU A 59 3.21 -6.49 10.45
C LEU A 59 4.57 -7.06 10.01
N ASP A 60 5.66 -6.36 10.34
CA ASP A 60 7.05 -6.82 10.15
C ASP A 60 7.36 -8.16 10.83
N GLN A 61 6.68 -8.49 11.92
CA GLN A 61 6.84 -9.78 12.62
C GLN A 61 6.09 -10.92 11.95
N ARG A 62 5.19 -10.60 11.01
CA ARG A 62 4.29 -11.56 10.36
C ARG A 62 4.53 -11.68 8.86
N VAL A 63 5.42 -10.87 8.31
CA VAL A 63 5.70 -10.84 6.87
C VAL A 63 7.20 -10.91 6.65
N HIS A 64 7.62 -11.82 5.78
CA HIS A 64 8.96 -11.81 5.21
C HIS A 64 8.88 -11.28 3.78
N LEU A 65 9.70 -10.27 3.51
CA LEU A 65 9.87 -9.68 2.19
C LEU A 65 11.22 -10.11 1.61
N GLU A 66 11.18 -10.58 0.37
CA GLU A 66 12.34 -10.87 -0.44
C GLU A 66 12.19 -10.13 -1.78
N CYS A 67 13.22 -9.40 -2.17
CA CYS A 67 13.27 -8.60 -3.40
C CYS A 67 14.49 -9.04 -4.20
N ASP A 68 14.28 -9.48 -5.45
CA ASP A 68 15.32 -10.04 -6.33
C ASP A 68 16.17 -11.15 -5.67
N GLY A 69 15.54 -11.96 -4.80
CA GLY A 69 16.20 -13.06 -4.08
C GLY A 69 16.84 -12.66 -2.75
N GLU A 70 16.92 -11.37 -2.45
CA GLU A 70 17.52 -10.84 -1.22
C GLU A 70 16.47 -10.55 -0.16
N ARG A 71 16.69 -11.03 1.08
CA ARG A 71 15.76 -10.79 2.19
C ARG A 71 15.89 -9.35 2.68
N ILE A 72 14.79 -8.61 2.66
CA ILE A 72 14.76 -7.22 3.09
C ILE A 72 14.27 -7.12 4.54
N PRO A 73 15.05 -6.52 5.46
CA PRO A 73 14.58 -6.26 6.82
C PRO A 73 13.48 -5.19 6.81
N LEU A 74 12.34 -5.51 7.42
CA LEU A 74 11.20 -4.60 7.48
C LEU A 74 11.25 -3.75 8.76
N PRO A 75 11.01 -2.42 8.67
CA PRO A 75 10.78 -1.60 9.85
C PRO A 75 9.42 -1.91 10.47
N SER A 76 9.15 -1.41 11.68
CA SER A 76 7.81 -1.53 12.28
C SER A 76 6.78 -0.78 11.45
N LEU A 77 6.04 -1.53 10.65
CA LEU A 77 5.08 -1.03 9.66
C LEU A 77 3.70 -1.64 9.89
N GLN A 78 2.68 -0.97 9.34
CA GLN A 78 1.28 -1.42 9.35
C GLN A 78 0.80 -1.91 7.97
N GLY A 79 1.62 -1.76 6.94
CA GLY A 79 1.32 -2.26 5.60
C GLY A 79 2.52 -2.21 4.66
N ILE A 80 2.46 -3.03 3.61
CA ILE A 80 3.38 -3.01 2.49
C ILE A 80 2.55 -2.77 1.24
N VAL A 81 3.01 -1.86 0.37
CA VAL A 81 2.40 -1.67 -0.94
C VAL A 81 3.48 -1.87 -2.00
N VAL A 82 3.12 -2.63 -3.03
CA VAL A 82 3.91 -2.84 -4.24
C VAL A 82 3.25 -2.02 -5.34
N LEU A 83 3.99 -1.12 -5.96
CA LEU A 83 3.50 -0.25 -7.03
C LEU A 83 4.12 -0.68 -8.36
N ASN A 84 3.30 -0.62 -9.41
CA ASN A 84 3.70 -0.74 -10.81
C ASN A 84 3.50 0.59 -11.57
N ILE A 85 2.74 1.53 -10.98
CA ILE A 85 2.56 2.88 -11.50
C ILE A 85 2.85 3.90 -10.39
N PRO A 86 3.27 5.14 -10.72
CA PRO A 86 3.64 6.14 -9.72
C PRO A 86 2.44 6.72 -8.96
N SER A 87 1.22 6.23 -9.18
CA SER A 87 0.01 6.76 -8.55
C SER A 87 -0.66 5.73 -7.64
N PHE A 88 -0.92 6.13 -6.40
CA PHE A 88 -1.55 5.33 -5.36
C PHE A 88 -2.65 6.13 -4.64
N MET A 89 -3.57 5.46 -3.94
CA MET A 89 -4.64 6.08 -3.14
C MET A 89 -5.39 7.22 -3.86
N GLY A 90 -5.81 7.05 -5.12
CA GLY A 90 -6.56 8.09 -5.84
C GLY A 90 -5.70 9.25 -6.35
N GLY A 91 -4.47 8.97 -6.80
CA GLY A 91 -3.62 9.88 -7.56
C GLY A 91 -2.41 10.44 -6.79
N THR A 92 -2.16 9.97 -5.57
CA THR A 92 -1.01 10.38 -4.77
C THR A 92 0.27 9.73 -5.31
N ASN A 93 1.30 10.54 -5.57
CA ASN A 93 2.64 10.01 -5.85
C ASN A 93 3.29 9.59 -4.55
N PHE A 94 3.02 8.35 -4.13
CA PHE A 94 3.50 7.83 -2.87
C PHE A 94 4.98 7.49 -2.92
N TRP A 95 5.53 7.04 -4.06
CA TRP A 95 6.97 6.84 -4.18
C TRP A 95 7.74 8.17 -4.14
N GLY A 96 7.25 9.21 -4.82
CA GLY A 96 7.91 10.50 -4.98
C GLY A 96 8.88 10.53 -6.18
N GLY A 97 9.63 11.62 -6.36
CA GLY A 97 10.63 11.77 -7.43
C GLY A 97 12.06 11.37 -7.01
N LYS A 98 13.01 11.43 -7.95
CA LYS A 98 14.44 11.20 -7.67
C LYS A 98 14.94 12.20 -6.61
N LYS A 99 15.66 11.69 -5.61
CA LYS A 99 16.37 12.49 -4.61
C LYS A 99 17.87 12.32 -4.88
N GLU A 100 18.65 13.39 -4.78
CA GLU A 100 20.07 13.39 -5.19
C GLU A 100 20.94 12.45 -4.34
N ASP A 101 20.54 12.17 -3.09
CA ASP A 101 21.29 11.37 -2.11
C ASP A 101 20.74 9.94 -1.89
N ASP A 102 19.88 9.44 -2.78
CA ASP A 102 19.19 8.16 -2.57
C ASP A 102 19.58 7.12 -3.62
N CYS A 103 19.63 5.85 -3.23
CA CYS A 103 19.98 4.73 -4.12
C CYS A 103 18.85 4.35 -5.09
N PHE A 104 17.72 5.05 -5.00
CA PHE A 104 16.50 4.77 -5.76
C PHE A 104 16.39 5.60 -7.03
N LEU A 105 15.84 4.98 -8.07
CA LEU A 105 15.54 5.61 -9.34
C LEU A 105 14.16 6.30 -9.32
N ALA A 106 13.93 7.14 -10.32
CA ALA A 106 12.59 7.64 -10.58
C ALA A 106 11.69 6.46 -11.01
N PRO A 107 10.44 6.38 -10.53
CA PRO A 107 9.55 5.26 -10.81
C PRO A 107 9.07 5.34 -12.27
N SER A 108 9.09 4.21 -12.98
CA SER A 108 8.49 4.08 -14.30
C SER A 108 7.63 2.82 -14.38
N PHE A 109 6.60 2.81 -15.23
CA PHE A 109 5.72 1.65 -15.38
C PHE A 109 6.19 0.68 -16.49
N ASP A 110 7.22 1.06 -17.25
CA ASP A 110 7.71 0.35 -18.43
C ASP A 110 9.18 -0.11 -18.29
N ASP A 111 9.79 0.08 -17.13
CA ASP A 111 11.18 -0.30 -16.83
C ASP A 111 11.32 -1.73 -16.25
N ARG A 112 10.20 -2.42 -16.02
CA ARG A 112 10.09 -3.75 -15.40
C ARG A 112 10.53 -3.78 -13.93
N VAL A 113 10.53 -2.63 -13.28
CA VAL A 113 10.83 -2.48 -11.86
C VAL A 113 9.53 -2.22 -11.10
N LEU A 114 9.42 -2.84 -9.93
CA LEU A 114 8.33 -2.60 -8.99
C LEU A 114 8.87 -1.83 -7.78
N GLU A 115 8.13 -0.82 -7.34
CA GLU A 115 8.42 -0.08 -6.13
C GLU A 115 7.77 -0.72 -4.91
N VAL A 116 8.55 -1.01 -3.88
CA VAL A 116 8.06 -1.52 -2.60
C VAL A 116 8.12 -0.41 -1.55
N VAL A 117 6.99 -0.11 -0.92
CA VAL A 117 6.86 0.95 0.08
C VAL A 117 6.24 0.46 1.39
N ALA A 118 6.73 1.03 2.48
CA ALA A 118 6.17 0.85 3.83
C ALA A 118 4.98 1.78 4.05
N VAL A 119 3.97 1.28 4.76
CA VAL A 119 2.88 2.07 5.30
C VAL A 119 2.95 1.99 6.82
N PHE A 120 3.36 3.09 7.45
CA PHE A 120 3.51 3.20 8.90
C PHE A 120 2.19 3.49 9.62
N GLY A 121 1.18 4.00 8.90
CA GLY A 121 -0.17 4.20 9.40
C GLY A 121 -0.98 5.19 8.59
N SER A 122 -2.27 5.31 8.90
CA SER A 122 -3.20 6.18 8.17
C SER A 122 -2.85 7.67 8.26
N ALA A 123 -2.22 8.12 9.36
CA ALA A 123 -1.74 9.49 9.48
C ALA A 123 -0.63 9.83 8.45
N GLN A 124 0.34 8.93 8.26
CA GLN A 124 1.37 9.08 7.22
C GLN A 124 0.74 9.06 5.83
N MET A 125 -0.20 8.13 5.59
CA MET A 125 -0.94 8.05 4.33
C MET A 125 -1.74 9.33 4.02
N ALA A 126 -2.28 10.00 5.03
CA ALA A 126 -2.96 11.28 4.86
C ALA A 126 -1.96 12.41 4.56
N ALA A 127 -0.85 12.46 5.31
CA ALA A 127 0.19 13.46 5.14
C ALA A 127 0.86 13.40 3.76
N SER A 128 1.06 12.20 3.21
CA SER A 128 1.68 12.01 1.87
C SER A 128 0.87 12.64 0.73
N ARG A 129 -0.39 13.01 0.96
CA ARG A 129 -1.22 13.73 -0.04
C ARG A 129 -0.94 15.23 -0.06
N ILE A 130 -0.31 15.77 0.99
CA ILE A 130 -0.03 17.19 1.19
C ILE A 130 1.46 17.47 1.05
N ILE A 131 2.28 16.57 1.60
CA ILE A 131 3.74 16.68 1.61
C ILE A 131 4.37 15.45 0.96
N ASN A 132 5.47 15.66 0.23
CA ASN A 132 6.22 14.56 -0.37
C ASN A 132 7.08 13.88 0.71
N LEU A 133 6.54 12.83 1.32
CA LEU A 133 7.26 11.95 2.23
C LEU A 133 7.96 10.87 1.41
N GLN A 134 9.23 10.58 1.69
CA GLN A 134 9.99 9.54 0.96
C GLN A 134 10.69 8.54 1.90
N HIS A 135 10.62 8.74 3.22
CA HIS A 135 11.24 7.87 4.24
C HIS A 135 10.60 6.47 4.35
N HIS A 136 9.69 6.13 3.44
CA HIS A 136 8.94 4.89 3.41
C HIS A 136 9.24 4.03 2.20
N ARG A 137 10.22 4.39 1.37
CA ARG A 137 10.73 3.53 0.30
C ARG A 137 11.50 2.36 0.91
N ILE A 138 11.23 1.15 0.43
CA ILE A 138 11.89 -0.07 0.88
C ILE A 138 12.86 -0.58 -0.19
N ALA A 139 12.36 -0.80 -1.41
CA ALA A 139 13.13 -1.42 -2.48
C ALA A 139 12.57 -1.05 -3.86
N GLN A 140 13.42 -1.19 -4.87
CA GLN A 140 13.06 -1.31 -6.28
C GLN A 140 13.61 -2.64 -6.79
N CYS A 141 12.77 -3.46 -7.41
CA CYS A 141 13.14 -4.83 -7.79
C CYS A 141 12.28 -5.37 -8.92
N SER A 142 12.75 -6.40 -9.61
CA SER A 142 12.02 -7.06 -10.72
C SER A 142 11.16 -8.23 -10.23
N SER A 143 11.52 -8.84 -9.11
CA SER A 143 10.81 -9.97 -8.51
C SER A 143 10.61 -9.76 -7.01
N ILE A 144 9.38 -9.99 -6.54
CA ILE A 144 9.00 -9.85 -5.14
C ILE A 144 8.41 -11.16 -4.65
N LYS A 145 8.88 -11.63 -3.50
CA LYS A 145 8.30 -12.75 -2.78
C LYS A 145 7.91 -12.29 -1.38
N ILE A 146 6.62 -12.40 -1.09
CA ILE A 146 6.06 -12.08 0.21
C ILE A 146 5.59 -13.37 0.87
N THR A 147 6.17 -13.71 2.02
CA THR A 147 5.75 -14.85 2.83
C THR A 147 5.04 -14.35 4.06
N ILE A 148 3.78 -14.75 4.25
CA ILE A 148 2.98 -14.38 5.41
C ILE A 148 3.03 -15.51 6.43
N LEU A 149 3.36 -15.17 7.67
CA LEU A 149 3.45 -16.09 8.80
C LEU A 149 2.15 -16.04 9.61
N GLY A 150 1.40 -17.14 9.65
CA GLY A 150 0.18 -17.29 10.46
C GLY A 150 -1.09 -17.66 9.67
N TRP A 151 -2.17 -17.98 10.38
CA TRP A 151 -3.34 -18.73 9.87
C TRP A 151 -4.51 -17.89 9.33
N CYS A 152 -4.37 -16.58 9.10
CA CYS A 152 -5.52 -15.79 8.62
C CYS A 152 -5.09 -14.63 7.72
N CYS A 153 -4.94 -14.92 6.42
CA CYS A 153 -4.94 -13.89 5.39
C CYS A 153 -6.08 -14.18 4.41
N ARG A 154 -6.98 -13.19 4.25
CA ARG A 154 -7.87 -13.14 3.10
C ARG A 154 -7.14 -12.36 2.01
N VAL A 155 -6.74 -13.06 0.95
CA VAL A 155 -6.34 -12.41 -0.29
C VAL A 155 -7.63 -11.91 -0.94
N LEU A 156 -7.71 -10.60 -1.17
CA LEU A 156 -8.81 -9.97 -1.88
C LEU A 156 -8.31 -9.76 -3.31
N THR A 157 -8.92 -10.44 -4.26
CA THR A 157 -8.68 -10.25 -5.68
C THR A 157 -9.65 -9.27 -6.29
#